data_AF-A0A2D6C0N7-F1
#
_entry.id   AF-A0A2D6C0N7-F1
#
_cell.length_a   1.000
_cell.length_b   1.000
_cell.length_c   1.000
_cell.angle_alpha   90.00
_cell.angle_beta   90.00
_cell.angle_gamma   90.00
#
_symmetry.space_group_name_H-M   'P 1'
#
loop_
_entity.id
_entity.type
_entity.pdbx_description
1 polymer ?
#
loop_
_entity_poly.entity_id
_entity_poly.type
_entity_poly.pdbx_seq_one_letter_code
_entity_poly.pdbx_strand_id
1 'polypeptide(L)'
;MMNNQGNITGGATAGLSSATQAASALSPGAVRTFLQENPTFLSDNPELLESASRAMPNENNVLDFSAAQATHFRRRYESLKTNHLSLIRAGRENQSHLDELRSVFLQLIRVSSIPAVVATILDTFGHRFEVPFVVLGIEANRNETGEFHVERFRRLTPGSVERLMGDQDCLLSPVAGQEAIIFVDHADEVQSCALYRLSIGMQRRPAVLAFGTRETGAFSPEQADDLISILCGAAGAALSREFDRL
;
A
#
# COMPACT_ATOMS: atom_id res chain seq x y z
N MET A 1 -110.07 -20.39 -19.76
CA MET A 1 -109.37 -21.59 -20.26
C MET A 1 -108.44 -21.16 -21.37
N MET A 2 -107.15 -21.43 -21.18
CA MET A 2 -106.09 -21.76 -22.16
C MET A 2 -105.95 -20.94 -23.46
N ASN A 3 -104.76 -20.62 -23.96
CA ASN A 3 -103.40 -20.63 -23.42
C ASN A 3 -102.51 -19.93 -24.46
N ASN A 4 -101.50 -19.25 -23.95
CA ASN A 4 -100.13 -19.24 -24.46
C ASN A 4 -99.84 -18.72 -25.88
N GLN A 5 -99.36 -17.47 -25.94
CA GLN A 5 -98.33 -17.03 -26.88
C GLN A 5 -97.32 -16.15 -26.13
N GLY A 6 -96.04 -16.23 -26.52
CA GLY A 6 -95.01 -15.35 -25.98
C GLY A 6 -93.62 -15.64 -26.50
N ASN A 7 -93.25 -14.89 -27.53
CA ASN A 7 -91.96 -14.77 -28.21
C ASN A 7 -90.83 -14.14 -27.32
N ILE A 8 -89.58 -14.14 -27.84
CA ILE A 8 -88.50 -13.10 -27.70
C ILE A 8 -87.16 -13.46 -26.95
N THR A 9 -86.07 -13.59 -27.76
CA THR A 9 -84.65 -13.10 -27.70
C THR A 9 -83.62 -13.37 -26.57
N GLY A 10 -82.33 -13.41 -27.00
CA GLY A 10 -81.11 -12.99 -26.25
C GLY A 10 -80.25 -14.17 -25.80
N GLY A 11 -78.92 -14.24 -25.93
CA GLY A 11 -77.87 -13.23 -25.91
C GLY A 11 -76.68 -13.84 -25.16
N ALA A 12 -75.46 -13.60 -25.63
CA ALA A 12 -74.20 -14.17 -25.12
C ALA A 12 -73.99 -14.01 -23.61
N THR A 13 -73.23 -14.93 -22.99
CA THR A 13 -71.93 -14.66 -22.34
C THR A 13 -71.45 -15.87 -21.54
N ALA A 14 -70.14 -16.06 -21.55
CA ALA A 14 -69.41 -17.15 -20.90
C ALA A 14 -69.82 -17.36 -19.43
N GLY A 15 -70.36 -18.55 -19.16
CA GLY A 15 -70.56 -19.06 -17.81
C GLY A 15 -69.20 -19.33 -17.16
N LEU A 16 -68.97 -18.65 -16.05
CA LEU A 16 -67.75 -18.63 -15.25
C LEU A 16 -67.24 -20.04 -14.92
N SER A 17 -66.01 -20.33 -15.38
CA SER A 17 -65.25 -21.48 -14.91
C SER A 17 -64.93 -21.26 -13.43
N SER A 18 -65.60 -22.05 -12.58
CA SER A 18 -65.43 -22.04 -11.13
C SER A 18 -64.05 -22.60 -10.76
N ALA A 19 -63.08 -21.72 -10.52
CA ALA A 19 -61.78 -22.08 -9.95
C ALA A 19 -61.79 -21.83 -8.43
N THR A 20 -62.48 -22.69 -7.68
CA THR A 20 -62.49 -22.69 -6.20
C THR A 20 -61.81 -23.95 -5.64
N GLN A 21 -60.66 -24.37 -6.15
CA GLN A 21 -59.95 -25.45 -5.45
C GLN A 21 -58.44 -25.50 -5.73
N ALA A 22 -57.68 -24.73 -4.94
CA ALA A 22 -56.31 -25.06 -4.56
C ALA A 22 -55.87 -24.24 -3.34
N ALA A 23 -56.66 -24.25 -2.26
CA ALA A 23 -56.15 -23.93 -0.94
C ALA A 23 -55.34 -25.14 -0.44
N SER A 24 -54.15 -25.34 -1.01
CA SER A 24 -53.18 -26.29 -0.50
C SER A 24 -52.34 -25.57 0.53
N ALA A 25 -52.40 -26.03 1.78
CA ALA A 25 -51.61 -25.53 2.89
C ALA A 25 -50.12 -25.40 2.50
N LEU A 26 -49.66 -24.17 2.26
CA LEU A 26 -48.25 -23.88 2.10
C LEU A 26 -47.54 -24.31 3.38
N SER A 27 -46.76 -25.38 3.31
CA SER A 27 -46.03 -25.85 4.47
C SER A 27 -44.97 -24.80 4.86
N PRO A 28 -44.70 -24.57 6.16
CA PRO A 28 -43.66 -23.63 6.58
C PRO A 28 -42.28 -23.93 5.96
N GLY A 29 -42.00 -25.21 5.68
CA GLY A 29 -40.78 -25.64 4.99
C GLY A 29 -40.72 -25.23 3.51
N ALA A 30 -41.85 -25.28 2.81
CA ALA A 30 -41.94 -24.82 1.41
C ALA A 30 -41.75 -23.31 1.31
N VAL A 31 -42.35 -22.52 2.23
CA VAL A 31 -42.14 -21.07 2.29
C VAL A 31 -40.69 -20.72 2.61
N ARG A 32 -40.06 -21.46 3.54
CA ARG A 32 -38.63 -21.27 3.86
C ARG A 32 -37.73 -21.53 2.66
N THR A 33 -37.98 -22.63 1.93
CA THR A 33 -37.21 -22.99 0.73
C THR A 33 -37.37 -21.91 -0.35
N PHE A 34 -38.60 -21.45 -0.58
CA PHE A 34 -38.90 -20.37 -1.53
C PHE A 34 -38.19 -19.05 -1.19
N LEU A 35 -38.16 -18.66 0.09
CA LEU A 35 -37.46 -17.45 0.54
C LEU A 35 -35.94 -17.57 0.47
N GLN A 36 -35.39 -18.77 0.63
CA GLN A 36 -33.96 -19.04 0.45
C GLN A 36 -33.54 -18.98 -1.03
N GLU A 37 -34.40 -19.48 -1.92
CA GLU A 37 -34.19 -19.43 -3.37
C GLU A 37 -34.44 -18.03 -3.96
N ASN A 38 -35.21 -17.17 -3.27
CA ASN A 38 -35.56 -15.82 -3.71
C ASN A 38 -35.23 -14.75 -2.65
N PRO A 39 -33.93 -14.48 -2.40
CA PRO A 39 -33.50 -13.59 -1.31
C PRO A 39 -33.87 -12.11 -1.52
N THR A 40 -34.13 -11.67 -2.75
CA THR A 40 -34.54 -10.29 -3.06
C THR A 40 -36.02 -10.04 -2.77
N PHE A 41 -36.84 -11.09 -2.74
CA PHE A 41 -38.30 -11.00 -2.57
C PHE A 41 -38.73 -10.23 -1.32
N LEU A 42 -37.99 -10.39 -0.21
CA LEU A 42 -38.24 -9.65 1.05
C LEU A 42 -37.76 -8.19 1.00
N SER A 43 -36.80 -7.87 0.13
CA SER A 43 -36.34 -6.50 -0.08
C SER A 43 -37.30 -5.72 -0.98
N ASP A 44 -37.93 -6.41 -1.93
CA ASP A 44 -38.84 -5.84 -2.91
C ASP A 44 -40.27 -5.63 -2.36
N ASN A 45 -40.62 -6.25 -1.23
CA ASN A 45 -41.96 -6.18 -0.61
C ASN A 45 -41.87 -5.82 0.89
N PRO A 46 -41.44 -4.59 1.25
CA PRO A 46 -41.23 -4.17 2.64
C PRO A 46 -42.52 -4.12 3.48
N GLU A 47 -43.69 -3.95 2.87
CA GLU A 47 -45.00 -3.97 3.57
C GLU A 47 -45.35 -5.32 4.22
N LEU A 48 -44.78 -6.43 3.71
CA LEU A 48 -44.96 -7.76 4.31
C LEU A 48 -44.23 -7.88 5.65
N LEU A 49 -43.15 -7.11 5.84
CA LEU A 49 -42.40 -7.06 7.10
C LEU A 49 -43.17 -6.25 8.15
N GLU A 50 -43.79 -5.14 7.73
CA GLU A 50 -44.57 -4.28 8.62
C GLU A 50 -45.82 -5.01 9.15
N SER A 51 -46.52 -5.75 8.28
CA SER A 51 -47.68 -6.57 8.66
C SER A 51 -47.30 -7.77 9.56
N ALA A 52 -46.17 -8.44 9.31
CA ALA A 52 -45.68 -9.53 10.15
C ALA A 52 -45.32 -9.08 11.58
N SER A 53 -44.74 -7.88 11.72
CA SER A 53 -44.43 -7.30 13.03
C SER A 53 -45.67 -6.92 13.87
N ARG A 54 -46.80 -6.61 13.21
CA ARG A 54 -48.04 -6.19 13.86
C ARG A 54 -48.93 -7.37 14.28
N ALA A 55 -48.78 -8.53 13.64
CA ALA A 55 -49.67 -9.68 13.83
C ALA A 55 -49.29 -10.61 15.00
N MET A 56 -48.11 -10.45 15.62
CA MET A 56 -47.61 -11.40 16.64
C MET A 56 -46.92 -10.69 17.80
N PRO A 57 -47.55 -10.56 18.98
CA PRO A 57 -46.87 -10.32 20.24
C PRO A 57 -46.42 -11.67 20.82
N ASN A 58 -45.61 -12.43 20.07
CA ASN A 58 -44.93 -13.61 20.61
C ASN A 58 -43.46 -13.25 20.82
N GLU A 59 -43.08 -13.16 22.09
CA GLU A 59 -41.85 -12.57 22.63
C GLU A 59 -40.53 -13.20 22.17
N ASN A 60 -40.53 -14.28 21.37
CA ASN A 60 -39.33 -15.06 21.10
C ASN A 60 -38.75 -15.02 19.68
N ASN A 61 -39.48 -14.56 18.65
CA ASN A 61 -39.03 -14.75 17.26
C ASN A 61 -38.77 -13.45 16.45
N VAL A 62 -39.47 -12.34 16.78
CA VAL A 62 -39.22 -11.01 16.16
C VAL A 62 -37.98 -10.33 16.78
N LEU A 63 -37.59 -10.74 17.99
CA LEU A 63 -36.33 -10.37 18.62
C LEU A 63 -35.12 -10.95 17.87
N ASP A 64 -35.23 -12.12 17.23
CA ASP A 64 -34.06 -12.79 16.64
C ASP A 64 -33.62 -12.15 15.31
N PHE A 65 -34.56 -11.69 14.47
CA PHE A 65 -34.21 -11.05 13.19
C PHE A 65 -33.70 -9.62 13.37
N SER A 66 -34.32 -8.85 14.27
CA SER A 66 -33.86 -7.51 14.65
C SER A 66 -32.52 -7.57 15.39
N ALA A 67 -32.30 -8.55 16.28
CA ALA A 67 -31.02 -8.79 16.93
C ALA A 67 -29.94 -9.28 15.93
N ALA A 68 -30.28 -10.13 14.97
CA ALA A 68 -29.36 -10.59 13.92
C ALA A 68 -28.93 -9.42 13.02
N GLN A 69 -29.87 -8.57 12.61
CA GLN A 69 -29.60 -7.39 11.79
C GLN A 69 -28.76 -6.35 12.55
N ALA A 70 -29.09 -6.10 13.83
CA ALA A 70 -28.29 -5.23 14.71
C ALA A 70 -26.87 -5.79 14.93
N THR A 71 -26.72 -7.11 15.06
CA THR A 71 -25.42 -7.77 15.18
C THR A 71 -24.60 -7.62 13.90
N HIS A 72 -25.24 -7.76 12.74
CA HIS A 72 -24.58 -7.57 11.45
C HIS A 72 -24.14 -6.11 11.22
N PHE A 73 -24.99 -5.13 11.56
CA PHE A 73 -24.62 -3.71 11.53
C PHE A 73 -23.49 -3.40 12.51
N ARG A 74 -23.52 -3.98 13.71
CA ARG A 74 -22.45 -3.80 14.70
C ARG A 74 -21.12 -4.39 14.22
N ARG A 75 -21.12 -5.57 13.59
CA ARG A 75 -19.92 -6.13 12.95
C ARG A 75 -19.40 -5.25 11.81
N ARG A 76 -20.28 -4.74 10.95
CA ARG A 76 -19.88 -3.82 9.87
C ARG A 76 -19.32 -2.51 10.41
N TYR A 77 -19.93 -1.97 11.47
CA TYR A 77 -19.46 -0.75 12.13
C TYR A 77 -18.08 -0.96 12.77
N GLU A 78 -17.89 -2.05 13.51
CA GLU A 78 -16.58 -2.37 14.09
C GLU A 78 -15.52 -2.60 13.00
N SER A 79 -15.85 -3.31 11.92
CA SER A 79 -14.94 -3.49 10.78
C SER A 79 -14.56 -2.16 10.11
N LEU A 80 -15.54 -1.28 9.88
CA LEU A 80 -15.29 0.05 9.32
C LEU A 80 -14.44 0.91 10.26
N LYS A 81 -14.71 0.87 11.56
CA LYS A 81 -13.94 1.56 12.60
C LYS A 81 -12.51 1.05 12.66
N THR A 82 -12.30 -0.26 12.61
CA THR A 82 -10.95 -0.87 12.55
C THR A 82 -10.20 -0.42 11.30
N ASN A 83 -10.84 -0.44 10.14
CA ASN A 83 -10.25 0.03 8.88
C ASN A 83 -9.93 1.54 8.92
N HIS A 84 -10.81 2.34 9.53
CA HIS A 84 -10.57 3.77 9.66
C HIS A 84 -9.40 4.07 10.61
N LEU A 85 -9.32 3.36 11.74
CA LEU A 85 -8.19 3.48 12.66
C LEU A 85 -6.89 2.99 12.03
N SER A 86 -6.91 1.94 11.20
CA SER A 86 -5.72 1.49 10.47
C SER A 86 -5.28 2.50 9.42
N LEU A 87 -6.22 3.16 8.72
CA LEU A 87 -5.92 4.24 7.80
C LEU A 87 -5.36 5.48 8.50
N ILE A 88 -5.93 5.88 9.64
CA ILE A 88 -5.40 6.98 10.45
C ILE A 88 -3.98 6.63 10.91
N ARG A 89 -3.76 5.40 11.37
CA ARG A 89 -2.44 4.93 11.81
C ARG A 89 -1.43 4.97 10.66
N ALA A 90 -1.76 4.38 9.51
CA ALA A 90 -0.92 4.45 8.32
C ALA A 90 -0.67 5.91 7.88
N GLY A 91 -1.68 6.77 7.96
CA GLY A 91 -1.55 8.20 7.67
C GLY A 91 -0.59 8.92 8.63
N ARG A 92 -0.62 8.58 9.93
CA ARG A 92 0.31 9.13 10.93
C ARG A 92 1.74 8.62 10.73
N GLU A 93 1.90 7.33 10.46
CA GLU A 93 3.20 6.71 10.16
C GLU A 93 3.81 7.37 8.90
N ASN A 94 3.01 7.56 7.85
CA ASN A 94 3.45 8.28 6.65
C ASN A 94 3.80 9.74 6.93
N GLN A 95 3.01 10.45 7.74
CA GLN A 95 3.33 11.83 8.10
C GLN A 95 4.66 11.93 8.86
N SER A 96 4.93 10.98 9.76
CA SER A 96 6.23 10.90 10.46
C SER A 96 7.38 10.71 9.47
N HIS A 97 7.22 9.81 8.49
CA HIS A 97 8.23 9.61 7.44
C HIS A 97 8.46 10.87 6.61
N LEU A 98 7.40 11.62 6.28
CA LEU A 98 7.50 12.88 5.53
C LEU A 98 8.20 13.98 6.34
N ASP A 99 7.91 14.09 7.64
CA ASP A 99 8.53 15.08 8.52
C ASP A 99 10.03 14.78 8.69
N GLU A 100 10.40 13.51 8.81
CA GLU A 100 11.79 13.06 8.81
C GLU A 100 12.50 13.38 7.49
N LEU A 101 11.92 13.01 6.34
CA LEU A 101 12.48 13.32 5.02
C LEU A 101 12.72 14.84 4.86
N ARG A 102 11.72 15.64 5.25
CA ARG A 102 11.83 17.10 5.23
C ARG A 102 12.98 17.58 6.09
N SER A 103 13.17 17.00 7.29
CA SER A 103 14.30 17.33 8.17
C SER A 103 15.63 17.04 7.48
N VAL A 104 15.78 15.86 6.87
CA VAL A 104 17.00 15.48 6.13
C VAL A 104 17.29 16.43 4.98
N PHE A 105 16.28 16.76 4.16
CA PHE A 105 16.47 17.72 3.06
C PHE A 105 16.89 19.09 3.56
N LEU A 106 16.28 19.59 4.63
CA LEU A 106 16.65 20.87 5.22
C LEU A 106 18.08 20.85 5.79
N GLN A 107 18.53 19.74 6.38
CA GLN A 107 19.92 19.60 6.81
C GLN A 107 20.88 19.66 5.62
N LEU A 108 20.64 18.89 4.56
CA LEU A 108 21.47 18.89 3.34
C LEU A 108 21.51 20.26 2.65
N ILE A 109 20.42 21.03 2.72
CA ILE A 109 20.37 22.39 2.17
C ILE A 109 21.22 23.37 3.00
N ARG A 110 21.24 23.23 4.32
CA ARG A 110 21.91 24.17 5.24
C ARG A 110 23.41 23.96 5.34
N VAL A 111 23.87 22.73 5.16
CA VAL A 111 25.29 22.39 5.29
C VAL A 111 26.09 22.98 4.13
N SER A 112 27.23 23.60 4.47
CA SER A 112 28.16 24.21 3.51
C SER A 112 29.52 23.53 3.66
N SER A 113 30.25 23.36 2.56
CA SER A 113 31.46 22.53 2.41
C SER A 113 31.21 21.05 2.12
N ILE A 114 32.01 20.50 1.21
CA ILE A 114 31.95 19.08 0.82
C ILE A 114 32.12 18.15 2.03
N PRO A 115 33.12 18.31 2.93
CA PRO A 115 33.31 17.37 4.04
C PRO A 115 32.10 17.32 4.98
N ALA A 116 31.48 18.47 5.25
CA ALA A 116 30.31 18.54 6.11
C ALA A 116 29.09 17.89 5.43
N VAL A 117 28.89 18.10 4.12
CA VAL A 117 27.80 17.44 3.38
C VAL A 117 27.98 15.93 3.40
N VAL A 118 29.19 15.44 3.14
CA VAL A 118 29.52 14.00 3.18
C VAL A 118 29.24 13.41 4.56
N ALA A 119 29.76 14.02 5.63
CA ALA A 119 29.51 13.56 6.99
C ALA A 119 28.01 13.51 7.32
N THR A 120 27.27 14.58 6.97
CA THR A 120 25.83 14.66 7.20
C THR A 120 25.07 13.56 6.46
N ILE A 121 25.43 13.27 5.20
CA ILE A 121 24.80 12.19 4.43
C ILE A 121 25.05 10.84 5.12
N LEU A 122 26.31 10.53 5.42
CA LEU A 122 26.71 9.24 5.97
C LEU A 122 26.09 8.97 7.34
N ASP A 123 26.10 9.96 8.23
CA ASP A 123 25.53 9.83 9.58
C ASP A 123 23.99 9.74 9.53
N THR A 124 23.35 10.65 8.82
CA THR A 124 21.88 10.67 8.72
C THR A 124 21.35 9.39 8.08
N PHE A 125 22.03 8.88 7.06
CA PHE A 125 21.56 7.70 6.33
C PHE A 125 21.83 6.43 7.13
N GLY A 126 22.98 6.33 7.80
CA GLY A 126 23.27 5.21 8.71
C GLY A 126 22.23 5.11 9.82
N HIS A 127 21.87 6.24 10.45
CA HIS A 127 20.82 6.26 11.46
C HIS A 127 19.43 5.99 10.88
N ARG A 128 19.07 6.57 9.73
CA ARG A 128 17.71 6.49 9.19
C ARG A 128 17.35 5.11 8.66
N PHE A 129 18.30 4.42 8.06
CA PHE A 129 18.08 3.08 7.51
C PHE A 129 18.51 1.97 8.47
N GLU A 130 19.06 2.32 9.64
CA GLU A 130 19.61 1.37 10.62
C GLU A 130 20.65 0.43 9.98
N VAL A 131 21.38 0.94 8.98
CA VAL A 131 22.36 0.16 8.22
C VAL A 131 23.74 0.37 8.82
N PRO A 132 24.47 -0.70 9.18
CA PRO A 132 25.76 -0.58 9.88
C PRO A 132 26.88 -0.02 8.99
N PHE A 133 26.79 -0.21 7.68
CA PHE A 133 27.83 0.22 6.74
C PHE A 133 27.24 1.15 5.69
N VAL A 134 27.69 2.41 5.68
CA VAL A 134 27.36 3.39 4.64
C VAL A 134 28.67 3.99 4.14
N VAL A 135 28.90 3.91 2.83
CA VAL A 135 30.14 4.35 2.18
C VAL A 135 29.80 5.22 0.97
N LEU A 136 30.46 6.38 0.85
CA LEU A 136 30.37 7.23 -0.33
C LEU A 136 31.68 7.14 -1.12
N GLY A 137 31.58 6.66 -2.36
CA GLY A 137 32.67 6.64 -3.33
C GLY A 137 32.49 7.72 -4.39
N ILE A 138 33.51 8.56 -4.63
CA ILE A 138 33.49 9.53 -5.75
C ILE A 138 34.69 9.26 -6.65
N GLU A 139 34.45 9.17 -7.97
CA GLU A 139 35.54 9.11 -8.94
C GLU A 139 36.24 10.46 -9.05
N ALA A 140 37.56 10.44 -8.92
CA ALA A 140 38.38 11.64 -9.07
C ALA A 140 39.67 11.31 -9.81
N ASN A 141 40.15 12.26 -10.61
CA ASN A 141 41.44 12.12 -11.25
C ASN A 141 42.57 12.25 -10.23
N ARG A 142 43.69 11.55 -10.49
CA ARG A 142 44.89 11.57 -9.62
C ARG A 142 45.45 12.97 -9.35
N ASN A 143 45.14 13.94 -10.21
CA ASN A 143 45.67 15.30 -10.14
C ASN A 143 44.71 16.29 -9.46
N GLU A 144 43.52 15.84 -9.06
CA GLU A 144 42.53 16.67 -8.38
C GLU A 144 42.72 16.51 -6.88
N THR A 145 43.66 17.26 -6.33
CA THR A 145 44.08 17.26 -4.93
C THR A 145 43.05 17.99 -4.06
N GLY A 146 42.00 17.28 -3.65
CA GLY A 146 41.19 17.67 -2.50
C GLY A 146 41.62 16.85 -1.28
N GLU A 147 42.28 17.49 -0.31
CA GLU A 147 42.80 16.92 0.95
C GLU A 147 41.72 16.77 2.04
N PHE A 148 40.50 16.37 1.70
CA PHE A 148 39.52 16.06 2.75
C PHE A 148 39.43 14.55 2.97
N HIS A 149 39.78 14.14 4.18
CA HIS A 149 39.58 12.80 4.68
C HIS A 149 38.35 12.80 5.58
N VAL A 150 37.26 12.23 5.09
CA VAL A 150 36.08 11.94 5.92
C VAL A 150 36.07 10.42 6.11
N GLU A 151 35.86 9.97 7.34
CA GLU A 151 35.69 8.54 7.62
C GLU A 151 34.54 8.00 6.76
N ARG A 152 34.73 6.84 6.11
CA ARG A 152 33.78 6.22 5.16
C ARG A 152 33.55 6.97 3.82
N PHE A 153 34.34 8.01 3.54
CA PHE A 153 34.48 8.57 2.19
C PHE A 153 35.63 7.89 1.44
N ARG A 154 35.39 7.51 0.18
CA ARG A 154 36.38 6.84 -0.67
C ARG A 154 36.57 7.60 -1.98
N ARG A 155 37.84 7.76 -2.35
CA ARG A 155 38.21 8.25 -3.67
C ARG A 155 38.39 7.05 -4.59
N LEU A 156 37.60 6.99 -5.64
CA LEU A 156 37.63 5.90 -6.61
C LEU A 156 38.45 6.28 -7.84
N THR A 157 39.10 5.29 -8.44
CA THR A 157 39.72 5.47 -9.76
C THR A 157 38.65 5.66 -10.84
N PRO A 158 38.90 6.44 -11.89
CA PRO A 158 37.96 6.55 -13.00
C PRO A 158 37.55 5.18 -13.57
N GLY A 159 36.25 4.96 -13.78
CA GLY A 159 35.67 3.71 -14.26
C GLY A 159 35.47 2.62 -13.19
N SER A 160 35.62 2.94 -11.90
CA SER A 160 35.34 1.99 -10.81
C SER A 160 33.84 1.83 -10.58
N VAL A 161 33.07 2.93 -10.65
CA VAL A 161 31.61 2.90 -10.52
C VAL A 161 31.01 2.06 -11.63
N GLU A 162 31.52 2.21 -12.86
CA GLU A 162 31.11 1.42 -14.01
C GLU A 162 31.44 -0.08 -13.85
N ARG A 163 32.62 -0.40 -13.32
CA ARG A 163 32.98 -1.79 -13.04
C ARG A 163 32.11 -2.42 -11.94
N LEU A 164 31.65 -1.61 -11.00
CA LEU A 164 30.90 -2.05 -9.83
C LEU A 164 29.40 -2.25 -10.13
N MET A 165 28.81 -1.37 -10.95
CA MET A 165 27.37 -1.33 -11.18
C MET A 165 26.95 -1.56 -12.64
N GLY A 166 27.90 -1.57 -13.60
CA GLY A 166 27.59 -1.52 -15.03
C GLY A 166 26.68 -0.33 -15.36
N ASP A 167 25.83 -0.45 -16.38
CA ASP A 167 24.92 0.64 -16.77
C ASP A 167 23.75 0.89 -15.78
N GLN A 168 23.73 0.25 -14.60
CA GLN A 168 22.63 0.37 -13.64
C GLN A 168 22.77 1.62 -12.76
N ASP A 169 21.63 2.29 -12.53
CA ASP A 169 21.53 3.41 -11.58
C ASP A 169 21.39 2.93 -10.12
N CYS A 170 20.83 1.74 -9.93
CA CYS A 170 20.67 1.09 -8.62
C CYS A 170 20.96 -0.40 -8.76
N LEU A 171 21.70 -0.96 -7.79
CA LEU A 171 21.99 -2.39 -7.69
C LEU A 171 21.68 -2.87 -6.27
N LEU A 172 20.66 -3.71 -6.13
CA LEU A 172 20.27 -4.36 -4.88
C LEU A 172 20.74 -5.81 -4.89
N SER A 173 21.63 -6.16 -3.96
CA SER A 173 22.26 -7.47 -3.85
C SER A 173 21.86 -8.17 -2.54
N PRO A 174 21.02 -9.22 -2.61
CA PRO A 174 20.58 -9.95 -1.41
C PRO A 174 21.70 -10.79 -0.80
N VAL A 175 22.67 -11.17 -1.63
CA VAL A 175 23.95 -11.74 -1.23
C VAL A 175 25.05 -10.91 -1.88
N ALA A 176 25.86 -10.23 -1.07
CA ALA A 176 26.93 -9.38 -1.57
C ALA A 176 28.02 -10.23 -2.26
N GLY A 177 28.42 -9.84 -3.47
CA GLY A 177 29.45 -10.50 -4.26
C GLY A 177 30.70 -9.62 -4.38
N GLN A 178 31.09 -9.30 -5.62
CA GLN A 178 32.23 -8.43 -5.88
C GLN A 178 31.98 -6.99 -5.41
N GLU A 179 30.72 -6.61 -5.25
CA GLU A 179 30.26 -5.29 -4.83
C GLU A 179 30.74 -4.95 -3.42
N ALA A 180 30.94 -5.96 -2.58
CA ALA A 180 31.40 -5.81 -1.20
C ALA A 180 32.78 -5.11 -1.10
N ILE A 181 33.56 -5.11 -2.19
CA ILE A 181 34.89 -4.48 -2.25
C ILE A 181 34.87 -2.98 -1.89
N ILE A 182 33.74 -2.30 -2.11
CA ILE A 182 33.60 -0.88 -1.76
C ILE A 182 33.67 -0.62 -0.24
N PHE A 183 33.30 -1.61 0.57
CA PHE A 183 33.31 -1.50 2.03
C PHE A 183 34.69 -1.78 2.63
N VAL A 184 35.68 -2.18 1.83
CA VAL A 184 37.10 -2.38 2.18
C VAL A 184 37.26 -3.21 3.46
N ASP A 185 37.45 -2.55 4.61
CA ASP A 185 37.71 -3.15 5.91
C ASP A 185 36.56 -4.05 6.41
N HIS A 186 35.36 -3.83 5.87
CA HIS A 186 34.15 -4.58 6.22
C HIS A 186 33.61 -5.43 5.06
N ALA A 187 34.38 -5.62 3.98
CA ALA A 187 33.92 -6.39 2.82
C ALA A 187 33.45 -7.81 3.20
N ASP A 188 34.15 -8.47 4.12
CA ASP A 188 33.80 -9.82 4.58
C ASP A 188 32.58 -9.85 5.53
N GLU A 189 32.25 -8.71 6.16
CA GLU A 189 31.12 -8.60 7.07
C GLU A 189 29.81 -8.30 6.35
N VAL A 190 29.88 -7.69 5.17
CA VAL A 190 28.71 -7.31 4.39
C VAL A 190 28.14 -8.53 3.69
N GLN A 191 26.94 -8.93 4.10
CA GLN A 191 26.22 -10.08 3.56
C GLN A 191 25.17 -9.67 2.52
N SER A 192 24.63 -8.45 2.60
CA SER A 192 23.72 -7.88 1.61
C SER A 192 24.02 -6.40 1.44
N CYS A 193 23.91 -5.88 0.22
CA CYS A 193 24.21 -4.48 -0.07
C CYS A 193 23.31 -3.86 -1.13
N ALA A 194 23.15 -2.54 -1.05
CA ALA A 194 22.48 -1.71 -2.04
C ALA A 194 23.43 -0.59 -2.49
N LEU A 195 23.58 -0.41 -3.80
CA LEU A 195 24.44 0.60 -4.40
C LEU A 195 23.60 1.54 -5.25
N TYR A 196 23.84 2.84 -5.09
CA TYR A 196 23.15 3.90 -5.82
C TYR A 196 24.15 4.76 -6.56
N ARG A 197 23.99 4.87 -7.87
CA ARG A 197 24.80 5.72 -8.73
C ARG A 197 24.40 7.18 -8.51
N LEU A 198 25.39 8.02 -8.29
CA LEU A 198 25.26 9.46 -8.15
C LEU A 198 26.05 10.15 -9.27
N SER A 199 25.55 11.30 -9.71
CA SER A 199 26.28 12.19 -10.61
C SER A 199 26.54 13.51 -9.88
N ILE A 200 27.80 13.89 -9.75
CA ILE A 200 28.20 15.04 -8.93
C ILE A 200 28.77 16.17 -9.80
N GLY A 201 28.21 17.36 -9.62
CA GLY A 201 28.61 18.62 -10.23
C GLY A 201 28.28 18.71 -11.73
N MET A 202 28.60 19.85 -12.32
CA MET A 202 28.40 20.13 -13.75
C MET A 202 29.16 19.16 -14.66
N GLN A 203 30.30 18.65 -14.20
CA GLN A 203 31.11 17.66 -14.92
C GLN A 203 30.55 16.23 -14.82
N ARG A 204 29.40 16.04 -14.13
CA ARG A 204 28.76 14.73 -13.92
C ARG A 204 29.75 13.65 -13.49
N ARG A 205 30.54 13.95 -12.47
CA ARG A 205 31.50 13.00 -11.91
C ARG A 205 30.75 11.78 -11.40
N PRO A 206 31.09 10.55 -11.86
CA PRO A 206 30.46 9.35 -11.34
C PRO A 206 30.78 9.17 -9.86
N ALA A 207 29.76 8.83 -9.10
CA ALA A 207 29.87 8.51 -7.69
C ALA A 207 28.91 7.37 -7.36
N VAL A 208 29.14 6.74 -6.22
CA VAL A 208 28.31 5.64 -5.71
C VAL A 208 28.12 5.82 -4.22
N LEU A 209 26.88 5.68 -3.77
CA LEU A 209 26.52 5.58 -2.37
C LEU A 209 26.12 4.13 -2.09
N ALA A 210 26.88 3.48 -1.22
CA ALA A 210 26.73 2.07 -0.91
C ALA A 210 26.24 1.87 0.53
N PHE A 211 25.26 0.99 0.67
CA PHE A 211 24.65 0.57 1.93
C PHE A 211 24.93 -0.92 2.10
N GLY A 212 25.45 -1.32 3.25
CA GLY A 212 25.82 -2.71 3.53
C GLY A 212 25.30 -3.14 4.89
N THR A 213 24.79 -4.36 4.97
CA THR A 213 24.34 -4.99 6.22
C THR A 213 24.99 -6.36 6.41
N ARG A 214 24.97 -6.84 7.66
CA ARG A 214 25.38 -8.21 8.02
C ARG A 214 24.25 -9.23 7.83
N GLU A 215 23.03 -8.77 7.54
CA GLU A 215 21.86 -9.62 7.31
C GLU A 215 21.70 -9.98 5.83
N THR A 216 21.62 -11.27 5.53
CA THR A 216 21.36 -11.76 4.18
C THR A 216 19.92 -11.43 3.76
N GLY A 217 19.73 -10.99 2.51
CA GLY A 217 18.40 -10.73 1.96
C GLY A 217 17.76 -9.40 2.37
N ALA A 218 18.44 -8.58 3.19
CA ALA A 218 17.93 -7.27 3.59
C ALA A 218 17.81 -6.26 2.43
N PHE A 219 18.58 -6.44 1.37
CA PHE A 219 18.43 -5.69 0.11
C PHE A 219 18.12 -6.66 -1.02
N SER A 220 16.83 -6.80 -1.33
CA SER A 220 16.34 -7.65 -2.42
C SER A 220 15.87 -6.79 -3.61
N PRO A 221 16.04 -7.23 -4.87
CA PRO A 221 15.52 -6.52 -6.04
C PRO A 221 14.00 -6.31 -6.03
N GLU A 222 13.25 -7.09 -5.26
CA GLU A 222 11.80 -6.95 -5.10
C GLU A 222 11.40 -5.88 -4.07
N GLN A 223 12.35 -5.38 -3.28
CA GLN A 223 12.10 -4.38 -2.25
C GLN A 223 11.90 -3.00 -2.87
N ALA A 224 10.88 -2.29 -2.40
CA ALA A 224 10.69 -0.89 -2.75
C ALA A 224 11.83 -0.05 -2.17
N ASP A 225 12.50 0.72 -3.02
CA ASP A 225 13.66 1.53 -2.65
C ASP A 225 13.49 3.03 -2.96
N ASP A 226 12.26 3.45 -3.29
CA ASP A 226 11.90 4.82 -3.67
C ASP A 226 12.46 5.88 -2.71
N LEU A 227 12.31 5.63 -1.40
CA LEU A 227 12.79 6.54 -0.36
C LEU A 227 14.32 6.68 -0.36
N ILE A 228 15.04 5.57 -0.53
CA ILE A 228 16.50 5.55 -0.58
C ILE A 228 16.95 6.28 -1.84
N SER A 229 16.34 5.97 -2.99
CA SER A 229 16.64 6.61 -4.28
C SER A 229 16.44 8.13 -4.23
N ILE A 230 15.32 8.61 -3.66
CA ILE A 230 15.05 10.05 -3.50
C ILE A 230 16.11 10.71 -2.61
N LEU A 231 16.46 10.09 -1.48
CA LEU A 231 17.47 10.61 -0.56
C LEU A 231 18.86 10.63 -1.22
N CYS A 232 19.21 9.60 -1.97
CA CYS A 232 20.43 9.53 -2.77
C CYS A 232 20.48 10.67 -3.80
N GLY A 233 19.38 10.92 -4.51
CA GLY A 233 19.26 12.04 -5.45
C GLY A 233 19.49 13.40 -4.78
N ALA A 234 18.88 13.62 -3.60
CA ALA A 234 19.08 14.84 -2.82
C ALA A 234 20.53 14.98 -2.32
N ALA A 235 21.16 13.90 -1.89
CA ALA A 235 22.57 13.85 -1.51
C ALA A 235 23.48 14.21 -2.69
N GLY A 236 23.25 13.63 -3.87
CA GLY A 236 23.98 13.95 -5.10
C GLY A 236 23.84 15.43 -5.49
N ALA A 237 22.64 16.01 -5.35
CA ALA A 237 22.41 17.43 -5.61
C ALA A 237 23.13 18.35 -4.60
N ALA A 238 23.12 17.98 -3.31
CA ALA A 238 23.82 18.73 -2.27
C ALA A 238 25.34 18.71 -2.47
N LEU A 239 25.90 17.55 -2.86
CA LEU A 239 27.31 17.44 -3.22
C LEU A 239 27.63 18.25 -4.48
N SER A 240 26.80 18.15 -5.52
CA SER A 240 26.96 18.91 -6.76
C SER A 240 27.06 20.41 -6.51
N ARG A 241 26.17 20.94 -5.66
CA ARG A 241 26.18 22.36 -5.25
C ARG A 241 27.53 22.80 -4.68
N GLU A 242 28.15 21.99 -3.83
CA GLU A 242 29.42 22.37 -3.19
C GLU A 242 30.61 22.13 -4.11
N PHE A 243 30.57 21.12 -4.99
CA PHE A 243 31.61 20.88 -6.00
C PHE A 243 31.62 21.95 -7.10
N ASP A 244 30.45 22.48 -7.48
CA ASP A 244 30.33 23.53 -8.51
C ASP A 244 30.73 24.92 -8.00
N ARG A 245 30.87 25.09 -6.68
CA ARG A 245 31.37 26.33 -6.04
C ARG A 245 32.89 26.43 -6.03
N LEU A 246 33.60 25.33 -6.27
CA LEU A 246 35.06 25.26 -6.33
C LEU A 246 35.56 25.59 -7.74
#